data_AF-A0A0G0MKW0-F1
#
_entry.id   AF-A0A0G0MKW0-F1
#
_cell.length_a   1.000
_cell.length_b   1.000
_cell.length_c   1.000
_cell.angle_alpha   90.00
_cell.angle_beta   90.00
_cell.angle_gamma   90.00
#
_symmetry.space_group_name_H-M   'P 1'
#
loop_
_entity.id
_entity.type
_entity.pdbx_description
1 polymer ?
#
loop_
_entity_poly.entity_id
_entity_poly.type
_entity_poly.pdbx_seq_one_letter_code
_entity_poly.pdbx_strand_id
1 'polypeptide(L)' 'MDAVTMITLTKGLTMALGGIAPALAIGLLGFKAMEAIGRNPEAAGKLFVPMLLGMAFAEAIAIYSLVVVFTL' A
#
# COMPACT_ATOMS: atom_id res chain seq x y z
N MET A 1 -27.73 4.78 -16.06
CA MET A 1 -26.67 3.75 -16.13
C MET A 1 -27.28 2.43 -15.71
N ASP A 2 -26.98 1.35 -16.42
CA ASP A 2 -27.42 0.01 -16.00
C ASP A 2 -26.60 -0.48 -14.78
N ALA A 3 -27.07 -1.56 -14.15
CA ALA A 3 -26.45 -2.11 -12.95
C ALA A 3 -24.99 -2.53 -13.20
N VAL A 4 -24.68 -3.07 -14.38
CA VAL A 4 -23.34 -3.54 -14.75
C VAL A 4 -22.35 -2.38 -14.81
N THR A 5 -22.75 -1.27 -15.44
CA THR A 5 -21.92 -0.06 -15.53
C THR A 5 -21.68 0.54 -14.15
N MET A 6 -22.71 0.59 -13.29
CA MET A 6 -22.58 1.08 -11.92
C MET A 6 -21.60 0.23 -11.11
N ILE A 7 -21.73 -1.09 -11.14
CA ILE A 7 -20.84 -2.02 -10.41
C ILE A 7 -19.39 -1.86 -10.90
N THR A 8 -19.19 -1.75 -12.21
CA THR A 8 -17.85 -1.59 -12.80
C THR A 8 -17.18 -0.29 -12.33
N LEU A 9 -17.94 0.81 -12.32
CA LEU A 9 -17.44 2.09 -11.83
C LEU A 9 -17.11 2.03 -10.33
N THR A 10 -18.01 1.44 -9.52
CA THR A 10 -17.79 1.28 -8.07
C THR A 10 -16.52 0.47 -7.79
N LYS A 11 -16.30 -0.64 -8.52
CA LYS A 11 -15.06 -1.44 -8.42
C LYS A 11 -13.82 -0.60 -8.67
N GLY A 12 -13.80 0.18 -9.74
CA GLY A 12 -12.68 1.06 -10.07
C GLY A 12 -12.42 2.10 -8.98
N LEU A 13 -13.47 2.73 -8.46
CA LEU A 13 -13.38 3.72 -7.40
C LEU A 13 -12.90 3.12 -6.07
N THR A 14 -13.44 1.97 -5.67
CA THR A 14 -13.02 1.26 -4.45
C THR A 14 -11.54 0.93 -4.52
N MET A 15 -11.06 0.39 -5.64
CA MET A 15 -9.63 0.08 -5.81
C MET A 15 -8.77 1.35 -5.76
N ALA A 16 -9.16 2.41 -6.45
CA ALA A 16 -8.40 3.65 -6.49
C ALA A 16 -8.29 4.27 -5.08
N LEU A 17 -9.40 4.36 -4.35
CA LEU A 17 -9.40 4.94 -3.00
C LEU A 17 -8.67 4.07 -1.99
N GLY A 18 -8.88 2.75 -2.03
CA GLY A 18 -8.23 1.82 -1.12
C GLY A 18 -6.73 1.64 -1.35
N GLY A 19 -6.24 1.97 -2.55
CA GLY A 19 -4.81 1.92 -2.88
C GLY A 19 -4.00 3.17 -2.50
N ILE A 20 -4.64 4.35 -2.40
CA ILE A 20 -3.93 5.62 -2.17
C ILE A 20 -3.19 5.64 -0.83
N ALA A 21 -3.88 5.30 0.27
CA ALA A 21 -3.26 5.35 1.60
C ALA A 21 -2.11 4.34 1.77
N PRO A 22 -2.25 3.06 1.36
CA PRO A 22 -1.13 2.11 1.32
C PRO A 22 0.05 2.60 0.48
N ALA A 23 -0.20 3.12 -0.73
CA ALA A 23 0.85 3.62 -1.61
C ALA A 23 1.65 4.76 -0.94
N LEU A 24 0.96 5.70 -0.29
CA LEU A 24 1.61 6.78 0.46
C LEU A 24 2.40 6.25 1.66
N ALA A 25 1.86 5.29 2.40
CA ALA A 25 2.54 4.69 3.55
C ALA A 25 3.82 3.96 3.13
N ILE A 26 3.75 3.15 2.07
CA ILE A 26 4.91 2.43 1.51
C ILE A 26 5.96 3.42 1.01
N GLY A 27 5.53 4.45 0.26
CA GLY A 27 6.43 5.51 -0.21
C GLY A 27 7.16 6.22 0.93
N LEU A 28 6.44 6.57 2.00
CA LEU A 28 7.02 7.22 3.18
C LEU A 28 7.98 6.30 3.96
N LEU A 29 7.61 5.03 4.15
CA LEU A 29 8.46 4.03 4.79
C LEU A 29 9.76 3.83 4.02
N GLY A 30 9.68 3.68 2.69
CA GLY A 30 10.85 3.55 1.83
C GLY A 30 11.75 4.79 1.87
N PHE A 31 11.14 5.98 1.76
CA PHE A 31 11.88 7.25 1.87
C PHE A 31 12.63 7.36 3.20
N LYS A 32 11.96 7.09 4.33
CA LYS A 32 12.58 7.17 5.66
C LYS A 32 13.65 6.12 5.87
N ALA A 33 13.47 4.92 5.31
CA ALA A 33 14.49 3.89 5.34
C ALA A 33 15.75 4.32 4.59
N MET A 34 15.61 4.90 3.39
CA MET A 34 16.75 5.41 2.63
C MET A 34 17.44 6.58 3.34
N GLU A 35 16.68 7.49 3.97
CA GLU A 35 17.24 8.58 4.78
C GLU A 35 18.07 8.04 5.96
N ALA A 36 17.58 7.01 6.64
CA ALA A 36 18.29 6.37 7.76
C ALA A 36 19.57 5.66 7.31
N ILE A 37 19.51 4.93 6.18
CA ILE A 37 20.67 4.24 5.60
C ILE A 37 21.71 5.25 5.10
N GLY A 38 21.29 6.34 4.47
CA GLY A 38 22.21 7.40 4.02
C GLY A 38 22.94 8.08 5.18
N ARG A 39 22.30 8.18 6.35
CA ARG A 39 22.91 8.70 7.59
C ARG A 39 23.83 7.69 8.28
N ASN A 40 23.46 6.41 8.27
CA ASN A 40 24.23 5.32 8.85
C ASN A 40 24.18 4.07 7.96
N PRO A 41 25.18 3.86 7.09
CA PRO A 41 25.21 2.71 6.19
C PRO A 41 25.16 1.35 6.89
N GLU A 42 25.70 1.25 8.11
CA GLU A 42 25.70 0.01 8.90
C GLU A 42 24.30 -0.37 9.40
N ALA A 43 23.34 0.56 9.37
CA ALA A 43 21.96 0.30 9.78
C ALA A 43 21.16 -0.52 8.75
N ALA A 44 21.62 -0.62 7.50
CA ALA A 44 20.86 -1.23 6.40
C ALA A 44 20.35 -2.65 6.72
N GLY A 45 21.22 -3.52 7.24
CA GLY A 45 20.83 -4.88 7.61
C GLY A 45 19.81 -4.93 8.76
N LYS A 46 19.95 -4.04 9.74
CA LYS A 46 19.03 -3.97 10.91
C LYS A 46 17.67 -3.39 10.53
N LEU A 47 17.63 -2.53 9.52
CA LEU A 47 16.42 -1.84 9.09
C LEU A 47 15.56 -2.65 8.12
N PHE A 48 16.18 -3.58 7.37
CA PHE A 48 15.51 -4.31 6.29
C PHE A 48 14.25 -5.05 6.76
N VAL A 49 14.34 -5.85 7.83
CA VAL A 49 13.19 -6.65 8.32
C VAL A 49 12.06 -5.76 8.85
N PRO A 50 12.29 -4.78 9.75
CA PRO A 50 11.23 -3.88 10.19
C PRO A 50 10.59 -3.07 9.06
N MET A 51 11.41 -2.60 8.10
CA MET A 51 10.91 -1.88 6.91
C MET A 51 9.98 -2.76 6.08
N LEU A 52 10.40 -3.99 5.77
CA LEU A 52 9.61 -4.92 4.97
C LEU A 52 8.29 -5.29 5.67
N LEU A 53 8.32 -5.51 6.99
CA LEU A 53 7.11 -5.77 7.77
C LEU A 53 6.16 -4.57 7.73
N GLY A 54 6.68 -3.35 7.92
CA GLY A 54 5.87 -2.13 7.82
C GLY A 54 5.21 -1.98 6.45
N MET A 55 5.96 -2.23 5.38
CA MET A 55 5.44 -2.20 4.01
C MET A 55 4.40 -3.29 3.77
N ALA A 56 4.63 -4.51 4.27
CA ALA A 56 3.67 -5.60 4.15
C ALA A 56 2.36 -5.32 4.89
N PHE A 57 2.40 -4.68 6.06
CA PHE A 57 1.20 -4.27 6.77
C PHE A 57 0.44 -3.14 6.06
N ALA A 58 1.15 -2.20 5.44
CA ALA A 58 0.53 -1.19 4.59
C ALA A 58 -0.16 -1.85 3.38
N GLU A 59 0.52 -2.80 2.72
CA GLU A 59 -0.02 -3.53 1.58
C GLU A 59 -1.25 -4.38 1.94
N ALA A 60 -1.30 -4.95 3.15
CA ALA A 60 -2.46 -5.73 3.61
C ALA A 60 -3.78 -4.92 3.56
N ILE A 61 -3.71 -3.60 3.78
CA ILE A 61 -4.87 -2.70 3.67
C ILE A 61 -5.32 -2.59 2.20
N ALA A 62 -4.38 -2.48 1.26
CA ALA A 62 -4.69 -2.49 -0.18
C ALA A 62 -5.33 -3.82 -0.60
N ILE A 63 -4.85 -4.94 -0.04
CA ILE A 63 -5.41 -6.27 -0.29
C ILE A 63 -6.86 -6.35 0.19
N TYR A 64 -7.22 -5.78 1.34
CA TYR A 64 -8.63 -5.74 1.75
C TYR A 64 -9.51 -4.97 0.76
N SER A 65 -9.02 -3.86 0.22
CA SER A 65 -9.73 -3.15 -0.86
C SER A 65 -9.89 -4.02 -2.11
N LEU A 66 -8.84 -4.74 -2.50
CA LEU A 66 -8.88 -5.67 -3.64
C LEU A 66 -9.89 -6.79 -3.41
N VAL A 67 -9.95 -7.37 -2.21
CA VAL A 67 -10.94 -8.39 -1.85
C VAL A 67 -12.35 -7.85 -1.99
N VAL A 68 -12.63 -6.64 -1.48
CA VAL A 68 -13.95 -6.01 -1.62
C VAL A 68 -14.31 -5.83 -3.10
N VAL A 69 -13.37 -5.39 -3.95
CA VAL A 69 -13.59 -5.24 -5.39
C VAL A 69 -14.00 -6.54 -6.08
N PHE A 70 -13.47 -7.68 -5.66
CA PHE A 70 -13.87 -8.99 -6.20
C PHE A 70 -15.25 -9.44 -5.71
N THR A 71 -15.73 -8.93 -4.56
CA THR A 71 -17.04 -9.28 -4.00
C THR A 71 -18.19 -8.40 -4.47
N LEU A 72 -17.91 -7.20 -4.99
CA LEU A 72 -18.88 -6.30 -5.60
C LEU A 72 -19.39 -6.84 -6.95
#